data_AF-A0A0H2S0X3-F1
#
_entry.id   AF-A0A0H2S0X3-F1
#
_cell.length_a   1.000
_cell.length_b   1.000
_cell.length_c   1.000
_cell.angle_alpha   90.00
_cell.angle_beta   90.00
_cell.angle_gamma   90.00
#
_symmetry.space_group_name_H-M   'P 1'
#
loop_
_entity.id
_entity.type
_entity.pdbx_description
1 polymer ?
#
loop_
_entity_poly.entity_id
_entity_poly.type
_entity_poly.pdbx_seq_one_letter_code
_entity_poly.pdbx_strand_id
1 'polypeptide(L)' 'PMYNSPRTGQMYFEELYQGHHQRFYNEFGMSKLVFRRLQMELATYGGFTHTRYTTMDEQLAIFLH' A
#
# COMPACT_ATOMS: atom_id res chain seq x y z
N PRO A 1 -15.30 -6.61 6.64
CA PRO A 1 -14.49 -7.81 6.29
C PRO A 1 -13.36 -7.98 7.31
N MET A 2 -13.39 -9.05 8.12
CA MET A 2 -12.35 -9.32 9.11
C MET A 2 -11.07 -9.84 8.41
N TYR A 3 -10.05 -9.00 8.35
CA TYR A 3 -8.73 -9.29 7.77
C TYR A 3 -7.89 -10.16 8.72
N ASN A 4 -8.26 -11.43 8.90
CA ASN A 4 -7.57 -12.37 9.81
C ASN A 4 -6.40 -13.14 9.17
N SER A 5 -5.75 -12.56 8.16
CA SER A 5 -4.59 -13.18 7.53
C SER A 5 -3.54 -12.11 7.24
N PRO A 6 -2.36 -12.15 7.91
CA PRO A 6 -1.23 -11.26 7.64
C PRO A 6 -0.74 -11.27 6.19
N ARG A 7 -1.25 -12.17 5.34
CA ARG A 7 -0.92 -12.25 3.92
C ARG A 7 -1.99 -11.64 3.02
N THR A 8 -3.19 -11.34 3.52
CA THR A 8 -4.30 -10.89 2.66
C THR A 8 -4.15 -9.45 2.17
N GLY A 9 -3.75 -8.50 3.01
CA GLY A 9 -3.59 -7.11 2.58
C GLY A 9 -2.38 -6.93 1.66
N GLN A 10 -1.25 -7.58 1.97
CA GLN A 10 -0.09 -7.60 1.07
C GLN A 10 -0.41 -8.26 -0.28
N MET A 11 -1.11 -9.40 -0.31
CA MET A 11 -1.50 -10.04 -1.57
C MET A 11 -2.47 -9.17 -2.38
N TYR A 12 -3.41 -8.49 -1.73
CA TYR A 12 -4.32 -7.56 -2.39
C TYR A 12 -3.56 -6.37 -2.99
N PHE A 13 -2.62 -5.79 -2.25
CA PHE A 13 -1.76 -4.73 -2.76
C PHE A 13 -0.93 -5.22 -3.96
N GLU A 14 -0.32 -6.40 -3.89
CA GLU A 14 0.45 -6.98 -4.99
C GLU A 14 -0.39 -7.21 -6.23
N GLU A 15 -1.64 -7.68 -6.08
CA GLU A 15 -2.58 -7.84 -7.19
C GLU A 15 -2.87 -6.50 -7.88
N LEU A 16 -3.11 -5.44 -7.10
CA LEU A 16 -3.33 -4.09 -7.63
C LEU A 16 -2.07 -3.50 -8.25
N TYR A 17 -0.91 -3.75 -7.64
CA TYR A 17 0.38 -3.24 -8.09
C TYR A 17 0.88 -3.95 -9.35
N GLN A 18 0.60 -5.24 -9.52
CA GLN A 18 0.90 -5.99 -10.75
C GLN A 18 -0.17 -5.81 -11.83
N GLY A 19 -1.40 -5.47 -11.43
CA GLY A 19 -2.50 -5.20 -12.32
C GLY A 19 -2.39 -3.90 -13.13
N HIS A 20 -3.44 -3.64 -13.92
CA HIS A 20 -3.54 -2.46 -14.78
C HIS A 20 -3.43 -1.15 -13.97
N HIS A 21 -2.69 -0.18 -14.54
CA HIS A 21 -2.43 1.12 -13.91
C HIS A 21 -3.72 1.87 -13.55
N GLN A 22 -4.77 1.68 -14.36
CA GLN A 22 -6.07 2.28 -14.13
C GLN A 22 -6.77 1.69 -12.90
N ARG A 23 -6.63 0.39 -12.63
CA ARG A 23 -7.20 -0.23 -11.42
C ARG A 23 -6.51 0.32 -10.17
N PHE A 24 -5.18 0.43 -10.19
CA PHE A 24 -4.41 1.03 -9.10
C PHE A 24 -4.82 2.49 -8.84
N TYR A 25 -4.99 3.28 -9.91
CA TYR A 25 -5.46 4.66 -9.80
C TYR A 25 -6.88 4.77 -9.27
N ASN A 26 -7.78 3.88 -9.71
CA ASN A 26 -9.16 3.87 -9.23
C ASN A 26 -9.26 3.50 -7.74
N GLU A 27 -8.39 2.62 -7.25
CA GLU A 27 -8.38 2.18 -5.84
C GLU A 27 -7.72 3.21 -4.92
N PHE A 28 -6.57 3.78 -5.31
CA PHE A 28 -5.77 4.64 -4.43
C PHE A 28 -5.82 6.13 -4.79
N GLY A 29 -6.55 6.50 -5.84
CA GLY A 29 -6.66 7.88 -6.33
C GLY A 29 -5.36 8.46 -6.91
N MET A 30 -4.31 7.64 -7.07
CA MET A 30 -2.98 8.08 -7.47
C MET A 30 -2.23 7.03 -8.29
N SER A 31 -1.19 7.46 -9.02
CA SER A 31 -0.35 6.54 -9.78
C SER A 31 0.60 5.76 -8.87
N LYS A 32 1.08 4.61 -9.34
CA LYS A 32 2.09 3.78 -8.65
C LYS A 32 3.35 4.59 -8.28
N LEU A 33 3.75 5.52 -9.15
CA LEU A 33 4.89 6.40 -8.91
C LEU A 33 4.65 7.35 -7.75
N VAL A 34 3.47 7.99 -7.70
CA VAL A 34 3.09 8.90 -6.61
C VAL A 34 2.98 8.13 -5.29
N PHE A 35 2.38 6.94 -5.31
CA PHE A 35 2.30 6.06 -4.15
C PHE A 35 3.69 5.75 -3.58
N ARG A 36 4.64 5.33 -4.44
CA ARG A 36 6.03 5.06 -4.01
C ARG A 36 6.73 6.31 -3.50
N ARG A 37 6.48 7.47 -4.10
CA ARG A 37 7.07 8.73 -3.62
C ARG A 37 6.53 9.11 -2.25
N LEU A 38 5.21 9.03 -2.06
CA LEU A 38 4.56 9.27 -0.78
C LEU A 38 5.12 8.35 0.32
N GLN A 39 5.26 7.06 0.01
CA GLN A 39 5.85 6.09 0.93
C GLN A 39 7.29 6.46 1.33
N MET A 40 8.13 6.90 0.38
CA MET A 40 9.49 7.34 0.67
C MET A 40 9.53 8.61 1.54
N GLU A 41 8.66 9.59 1.26
CA GLU A 41 8.55 10.81 2.05
C GLU A 41 8.13 10.51 3.50
N LEU A 42 7.12 9.64 3.67
CA LEU A 42 6.67 9.20 4.99
C LEU A 42 7.76 8.43 5.74
N ALA A 43 8.55 7.60 5.06
CA ALA A 43 9.66 6.90 5.67
C ALA A 43 10.77 7.85 6.11
N THR A 44 11.08 8.84 5.26
CA THR A 44 12.20 9.77 5.46
C THR A 44 11.89 10.80 6.54
N TYR A 45 10.68 11.35 6.55
CA TYR A 45 10.31 12.48 7.41
C TYR A 45 9.34 12.11 8.53
N GLY A 46 8.55 11.05 8.38
CA GLY A 46 7.50 10.64 9.31
C GLY A 46 7.84 9.43 10.17
N GLY A 47 9.02 8.82 10.01
CA GLY A 47 9.39 7.59 10.71
C GLY A 47 8.54 6.39 10.30
N PHE A 48 7.94 6.42 9.12
CA PHE A 48 7.09 5.35 8.62
C PHE A 48 7.93 4.10 8.31
N THR A 49 7.64 3.00 8.99
CA THR A 49 8.36 1.73 8.83
C THR A 49 7.39 0.54 8.84
N HIS A 50 7.88 -0.63 8.45
CA HIS A 50 7.10 -1.86 8.55
C HIS A 50 6.94 -2.27 10.02
N THR A 51 5.81 -2.89 10.36
CA THR A 51 5.61 -3.49 11.68
C THR A 51 5.98 -4.98 11.65
N ARG A 52 5.86 -5.67 12.79
CA ARG A 52 6.07 -7.12 12.89
C ARG A 52 5.15 -7.93 11.95
N TYR A 53 3.99 -7.40 11.59
CA TYR A 53 2.94 -8.14 10.89
C TYR A 53 2.49 -7.52 9.56
N THR A 54 2.91 -6.29 9.26
CA THR A 54 2.36 -5.53 8.13
C THR A 54 3.46 -4.74 7.44
N THR A 55 3.54 -4.87 6.11
CA THR A 55 4.52 -4.11 5.31
C THR A 55 4.13 -2.64 5.25
N MET A 56 5.06 -1.77 4.84
CA MET A 56 4.73 -0.36 4.59
C MET A 56 3.75 -0.20 3.41
N ASP A 57 3.85 -1.07 2.41
CA ASP A 57 2.98 -1.07 1.23
C ASP A 57 1.53 -1.36 1.65
N GLU A 58 1.35 -2.40 2.46
CA GLU A 58 0.06 -2.80 3.02
C GLU A 58 -0.50 -1.75 3.98
N GLN A 59 0.32 -1.19 4.88
CA GLN A 59 -0.11 -0.12 5.78
C GLN A 59 -0.59 1.11 5.02
N LEU A 60 0.17 1.54 4.00
CA LEU A 60 -0.19 2.71 3.20
C LEU A 60 -1.41 2.42 2.32
N ALA A 61 -1.53 1.21 1.77
CA ALA A 61 -2.70 0.79 1.02
C ALA A 61 -3.98 0.77 1.88
N ILE A 62 -3.90 0.27 3.12
CA ILE A 62 -5.00 0.30 4.09
C ILE A 62 -5.38 1.74 4.47
N PHE A 63 -4.42 2.64 4.61
CA PHE A 63 -4.69 4.03 4.94
C PHE A 63 -5.39 4.80 3.81
N LEU A 64 -5.10 4.45 2.55
CA LEU A 64 -5.62 5.12 1.36
C LEU A 64 -6.95 4.56 0.85
N HIS A 65 -7.37 3.38 1.30
CA HIS A 65 -8.61 2.71 0.92
C HIS A 65 -9.71 2.97 1.96
#